data_AF-A0A1Z7YU87-F1
#
_entry.id   AF-A0A1Z7YU87-F1
#
_cell.length_a   1.000
_cell.length_b   1.000
_cell.length_c   1.000
_cell.angle_alpha   90.00
_cell.angle_beta   90.00
_cell.angle_gamma   90.00
#
_symmetry.space_group_name_H-M   'P 1'
#
loop_
_entity.id
_entity.type
_entity.pdbx_description
1 polymer ?
#
loop_
_entity_poly.entity_id
_entity_poly.type
_entity_poly.pdbx_seq_one_letter_code
_entity_poly.pdbx_strand_id
1 'polypeptide(L)'
;MALTKEQKLSLIKAYEPILYFHPDEAWQPIHPQKYIETSALWVAQPGGDESRHLKQNWGNGSADQAFPRKPIIPKNGISIDSREDVEGASDPDNDGVNEHYLGHQNDDGFIPYLLSDEDRMLFLDNAAWRDNDEVTNNSDNKEVSQENAEKKWIEDGLMENAGGWYHAEVHQFDTLQEILLAIQEEGLDLIHILEKVLTESYIIWYYFLLPMHKENMRGCEEIIGAGSHGNYEGDWQAIGVIVPKVPDIDDISTFPDPDFVAYGSRARGFVEDFIPFFRQYTDLRDWSAYEVRRIGLHPKVFVSKDSHNFYANTGPHDVPELGISATACGIADDVDEIISDLGESIDDAVATAVTVAKIAGGCGVGAIFGGPVGCLVGAAAGAVAALLESDSFGTGQIGDPPAGVPVDVQGDFSANEEDYGLILIPQELEGNFADEEFAAVVKPWSGSIEERMVDRETQPWWPPEEKFLGYRGRWGIMAQDDSFDRRSGMEFPDFKTALLLEMAINLSEQ
;
A
#
# COMPACT_ATOMS: atom_id res chain seq x y z
N MET A 1 -9.04 -11.39 28.38
CA MET A 1 -10.42 -10.91 28.20
C MET A 1 -10.42 -9.96 27.03
N ALA A 2 -11.43 -10.04 26.15
CA ALA A 2 -11.56 -9.10 25.04
C ALA A 2 -11.85 -7.69 25.57
N LEU A 3 -11.27 -6.66 24.95
CA LEU A 3 -11.54 -5.27 25.29
C LEU A 3 -12.97 -4.89 24.92
N THR A 4 -13.62 -4.06 25.74
CA THR A 4 -14.88 -3.42 25.36
C THR A 4 -14.65 -2.38 24.27
N LYS A 5 -15.72 -1.92 23.62
CA LYS A 5 -15.66 -0.84 22.63
C LYS A 5 -15.07 0.43 23.24
N GLU A 6 -15.51 0.81 24.44
CA GLU A 6 -15.05 2.00 25.15
C GLU A 6 -13.56 1.92 25.49
N GLN A 7 -13.06 0.74 25.86
CA GLN A 7 -11.64 0.54 26.15
C GLN A 7 -10.78 0.65 24.89
N LYS A 8 -11.26 0.13 23.75
CA LYS A 8 -10.59 0.31 22.46
C LYS A 8 -10.56 1.78 22.05
N LEU A 9 -11.67 2.50 22.18
CA LEU A 9 -11.74 3.93 21.87
C LEU A 9 -10.78 4.76 22.74
N SER A 10 -10.68 4.43 24.03
CA SER A 10 -9.71 5.08 24.93
C SER A 10 -8.27 4.87 24.48
N LEU A 11 -7.90 3.64 24.10
CA LEU A 11 -6.57 3.33 23.55
C LEU A 11 -6.31 4.11 22.25
N ILE A 12 -7.23 4.04 21.29
CA ILE A 12 -7.07 4.71 19.99
C ILE A 12 -6.89 6.23 20.20
N LYS A 13 -7.68 6.84 21.08
CA LYS A 13 -7.56 8.27 21.38
C LYS A 13 -6.20 8.61 22.01
N ALA A 14 -5.78 7.87 23.02
CA ALA A 14 -4.60 8.22 23.80
C ALA A 14 -3.28 8.11 23.01
N TYR A 15 -3.21 7.21 22.03
CA TYR A 15 -2.04 6.99 21.19
C TYR A 15 -2.20 7.54 19.76
N GLU A 16 -3.19 8.39 19.55
CA GLU A 16 -3.54 8.95 18.24
C GLU A 16 -2.33 9.67 17.61
N PRO A 17 -1.94 9.35 16.36
CA PRO A 17 -0.75 9.92 15.74
C PRO A 17 -0.98 11.38 15.31
N ILE A 18 0.13 12.10 15.16
CA ILE A 18 0.17 13.43 14.55
C ILE A 18 0.90 13.29 13.20
N LEU A 19 0.24 13.63 12.09
CA LEU A 19 0.87 13.61 10.76
C LEU A 19 1.36 15.00 10.38
N TYR A 20 2.62 15.08 9.98
CA TYR A 20 3.31 16.26 9.48
C TYR A 20 3.58 16.06 7.98
N PHE A 21 2.90 16.84 7.14
CA PHE A 21 3.02 16.73 5.69
C PHE A 21 4.10 17.68 5.16
N HIS A 22 4.82 17.20 4.14
CA HIS A 22 5.71 18.04 3.35
C HIS A 22 4.96 19.30 2.83
N PRO A 23 5.58 20.50 2.78
CA PRO A 23 4.93 21.73 2.31
C PRO A 23 4.29 21.63 0.92
N ASP A 24 4.94 20.88 0.04
CA ASP A 24 4.45 20.63 -1.32
C ASP A 24 3.54 19.39 -1.44
N GLU A 25 3.21 18.71 -0.34
CA GLU A 25 2.29 17.58 -0.41
C GLU A 25 0.85 18.10 -0.58
N ALA A 26 0.22 17.70 -1.67
CA ALA A 26 -1.14 18.11 -2.03
C ALA A 26 -2.20 17.17 -1.45
N TRP A 27 -1.83 15.92 -1.17
CA TRP A 27 -2.72 14.87 -0.74
C TRP A 27 -2.67 14.69 0.77
N GLN A 28 -3.87 14.60 1.35
CA GLN A 28 -4.03 14.24 2.75
C GLN A 28 -4.95 13.01 2.85
N PRO A 29 -4.91 12.27 3.96
CA PRO A 29 -5.82 11.17 4.20
C PRO A 29 -7.28 11.57 4.09
N ILE A 30 -8.08 10.74 3.42
CA ILE A 30 -9.50 10.95 3.13
C ILE A 30 -10.36 9.84 3.73
N HIS A 31 -11.64 10.13 3.90
CA HIS A 31 -12.62 9.15 4.36
C HIS A 31 -12.86 8.06 3.29
N PRO A 32 -12.60 6.76 3.59
CA PRO A 32 -12.72 5.68 2.59
C PRO A 32 -14.12 5.51 2.00
N GLN A 33 -15.16 5.69 2.82
CA GLN A 33 -16.54 5.76 2.35
C GLN A 33 -16.71 6.77 1.21
N LYS A 34 -16.20 8.01 1.35
CA LYS A 34 -16.33 9.03 0.30
C LYS A 34 -15.54 8.69 -0.95
N TYR A 35 -14.39 8.05 -0.80
CA TYR A 35 -13.64 7.53 -1.93
C TYR A 35 -14.47 6.49 -2.69
N ILE A 36 -15.05 5.52 -2.00
CA ILE A 36 -15.86 4.44 -2.61
C ILE A 36 -17.13 4.99 -3.24
N GLU A 37 -17.92 5.77 -2.49
CA GLU A 37 -19.21 6.29 -2.96
C GLU A 37 -19.05 7.10 -4.25
N THR A 38 -17.92 7.81 -4.41
CA THR A 38 -17.63 8.61 -5.62
C THR A 38 -16.90 7.84 -6.73
N SER A 39 -16.65 6.54 -6.55
CA SER A 39 -15.95 5.70 -7.52
C SER A 39 -16.93 4.93 -8.41
N ALA A 40 -16.47 4.53 -9.59
CA ALA A 40 -17.09 3.45 -10.36
C ALA A 40 -16.48 2.11 -9.94
N LEU A 41 -17.28 1.04 -9.98
CA LEU A 41 -16.78 -0.32 -9.76
C LEU A 41 -16.70 -1.07 -11.09
N TRP A 42 -15.50 -1.50 -11.45
CA TRP A 42 -15.24 -2.27 -12.65
C TRP A 42 -14.86 -3.72 -12.31
N VAL A 43 -14.93 -4.59 -13.32
CA VAL A 43 -14.34 -5.93 -13.26
C VAL A 43 -13.48 -6.22 -14.48
N ALA A 44 -12.36 -6.90 -14.27
CA ALA A 44 -11.57 -7.57 -15.28
C ALA A 44 -11.83 -9.09 -15.22
N GLN A 45 -12.05 -9.75 -16.37
CA GLN A 45 -12.28 -11.20 -16.47
C GLN A 45 -11.49 -11.82 -17.64
N PRO A 46 -10.57 -12.79 -17.40
CA PRO A 46 -10.23 -13.37 -16.10
C PRO A 46 -9.51 -12.37 -15.17
N GLY A 47 -9.45 -12.71 -13.88
CA GLY A 47 -8.79 -11.90 -12.84
C GLY A 47 -7.29 -12.21 -12.67
N GLY A 48 -6.81 -13.32 -13.23
CA GLY A 48 -5.41 -13.74 -13.14
C GLY A 48 -4.44 -12.93 -14.02
N ASP A 49 -3.21 -12.76 -13.49
CA ASP A 49 -1.98 -12.20 -14.09
C ASP A 49 -2.17 -11.27 -15.29
N GLU A 50 -1.41 -11.47 -16.38
CA GLU A 50 -1.38 -10.53 -17.51
C GLU A 50 -2.76 -10.25 -18.12
N SER A 51 -3.69 -11.21 -18.00
CA SER A 51 -5.03 -11.10 -18.56
C SER A 51 -5.86 -10.00 -17.91
N ARG A 52 -5.61 -9.66 -16.64
CA ARG A 52 -6.34 -8.60 -15.92
C ARG A 52 -6.01 -7.20 -16.44
N HIS A 53 -4.87 -7.03 -17.11
CA HIS A 53 -4.45 -5.75 -17.72
C HIS A 53 -4.92 -5.60 -19.17
N LEU A 54 -5.46 -6.67 -19.77
CA LEU A 54 -6.03 -6.61 -21.10
C LEU A 54 -7.35 -5.85 -21.06
N LYS A 55 -7.37 -4.67 -21.65
CA LYS A 55 -8.55 -3.81 -21.72
C LYS A 55 -9.78 -4.47 -22.34
N GLN A 56 -9.62 -5.51 -23.17
CA GLN A 56 -10.76 -6.28 -23.68
C GLN A 56 -11.45 -7.14 -22.61
N ASN A 57 -10.86 -7.26 -21.42
CA ASN A 57 -11.37 -8.04 -20.30
C ASN A 57 -12.08 -7.17 -19.26
N TRP A 58 -11.96 -5.84 -19.36
CA TRP A 58 -12.60 -4.91 -18.44
C TRP A 58 -14.06 -4.69 -18.79
N GLY A 59 -14.92 -4.36 -17.81
CA GLY A 59 -16.28 -3.90 -18.06
C GLY A 59 -17.26 -4.31 -16.96
N ASN A 60 -18.46 -4.72 -17.36
CA ASN A 60 -19.57 -5.06 -16.46
C ASN A 60 -19.69 -6.57 -16.11
N GLY A 61 -18.66 -7.37 -16.41
CA GLY A 61 -18.67 -8.81 -16.15
C GLY A 61 -19.45 -9.67 -17.16
N SER A 62 -19.93 -9.10 -18.27
CA SER A 62 -20.54 -9.87 -19.36
C SER A 62 -19.51 -10.31 -20.39
N ALA A 63 -19.58 -11.56 -20.86
CA ALA A 63 -18.64 -12.12 -21.84
C ALA A 63 -18.67 -11.44 -23.22
N ASP A 64 -19.81 -10.90 -23.65
CA ASP A 64 -20.03 -10.35 -25.00
C ASP A 64 -20.05 -8.80 -25.04
N GLN A 65 -19.12 -8.14 -24.35
CA GLN A 65 -19.07 -6.67 -24.32
C GLN A 65 -18.33 -6.08 -25.53
N ALA A 66 -19.04 -5.28 -26.33
CA ALA A 66 -18.44 -4.41 -27.32
C ALA A 66 -18.01 -3.07 -26.71
N PHE A 67 -17.02 -2.41 -27.29
CA PHE A 67 -16.71 -1.02 -26.96
C PHE A 67 -17.86 -0.08 -27.37
N PRO A 68 -18.18 0.99 -26.61
CA PRO A 68 -17.59 1.36 -25.33
C PRO A 68 -18.04 0.45 -24.19
N ARG A 69 -17.12 0.15 -23.27
CA ARG A 69 -17.38 -0.67 -22.09
C ARG A 69 -17.70 0.21 -20.89
N LYS A 70 -18.46 -0.37 -19.97
CA LYS A 70 -19.03 0.32 -18.82
C LYS A 70 -18.69 -0.44 -17.54
N PRO A 71 -18.60 0.27 -16.41
CA PRO A 71 -18.43 -0.37 -15.11
C PRO A 71 -19.64 -1.23 -14.76
N ILE A 72 -19.49 -2.10 -13.76
CA ILE A 72 -20.61 -2.80 -13.13
C ILE A 72 -21.50 -1.80 -12.39
N ILE A 73 -20.87 -0.91 -11.61
CA ILE A 73 -21.55 0.19 -10.92
C ILE A 73 -20.94 1.51 -11.42
N PRO A 74 -21.74 2.44 -11.97
CA PRO A 74 -21.23 3.74 -12.42
C PRO A 74 -20.68 4.60 -11.27
N LYS A 75 -19.90 5.63 -11.61
CA LYS A 75 -19.44 6.63 -10.63
C LYS A 75 -20.64 7.23 -9.90
N ASN A 76 -20.50 7.45 -8.60
CA ASN A 76 -21.58 7.88 -7.68
C ASN A 76 -22.69 6.85 -7.43
N GLY A 77 -22.62 5.66 -8.05
CA GLY A 77 -23.64 4.63 -7.87
C GLY A 77 -23.34 3.63 -6.74
N ILE A 78 -22.22 3.74 -6.03
CA ILE A 78 -21.89 2.82 -4.94
C ILE A 78 -22.42 3.38 -3.62
N SER A 79 -23.21 2.58 -2.90
CA SER A 79 -23.69 2.89 -1.57
C SER A 79 -23.08 1.96 -0.53
N ILE A 80 -22.76 2.47 0.65
CA ILE A 80 -22.36 1.64 1.79
C ILE A 80 -23.53 1.37 2.75
N ASP A 81 -24.71 1.90 2.47
CA ASP A 81 -25.88 1.72 3.31
C ASP A 81 -26.65 0.46 2.88
N SER A 82 -26.71 -0.53 3.78
CA SER A 82 -27.48 -1.77 3.56
C SER A 82 -28.96 -1.55 3.25
N ARG A 83 -29.52 -0.37 3.54
CA ARG A 83 -30.91 -0.02 3.17
C ARG A 83 -31.08 0.20 1.67
N GLU A 84 -30.00 0.50 0.96
CA GLU A 84 -29.94 0.68 -0.49
C GLU A 84 -29.57 -0.63 -1.21
N ASP A 85 -29.73 -1.77 -0.52
CA ASP A 85 -29.63 -3.09 -1.11
C ASP A 85 -30.89 -3.41 -1.95
N VAL A 86 -31.04 -2.65 -3.03
CA VAL A 86 -32.17 -2.72 -3.98
C VAL A 86 -31.70 -2.81 -5.44
N GLU A 87 -30.41 -3.12 -5.64
CA GLU A 87 -29.81 -3.41 -6.95
C GLU A 87 -30.09 -2.34 -8.02
N GLY A 88 -29.76 -1.08 -7.71
CA GLY A 88 -29.93 0.01 -8.66
C GLY A 88 -31.38 0.40 -8.89
N ALA A 89 -32.29 0.11 -7.96
CA ALA A 89 -33.70 0.53 -8.03
C ALA A 89 -34.01 1.83 -7.26
N SER A 90 -33.06 2.36 -6.49
CA SER A 90 -33.17 3.64 -5.79
C SER A 90 -32.10 4.63 -6.25
N ASP A 91 -32.42 5.91 -6.09
CA ASP A 91 -31.53 7.07 -6.25
C ASP A 91 -31.93 8.02 -5.09
N PRO A 92 -31.43 7.74 -3.86
CA PRO A 92 -31.87 8.43 -2.66
C PRO A 92 -31.37 9.88 -2.58
N ASP A 93 -30.25 10.21 -3.23
CA ASP A 93 -29.69 11.56 -3.26
C ASP A 93 -30.19 12.42 -4.45
N ASN A 94 -30.88 11.80 -5.42
CA ASN A 94 -31.43 12.41 -6.63
C ASN A 94 -30.35 13.02 -7.54
N ASP A 95 -29.16 12.42 -7.59
CA ASP A 95 -28.09 12.83 -8.51
C ASP A 95 -28.29 12.30 -9.94
N GLY A 96 -29.27 11.41 -10.14
CA GLY A 96 -29.61 10.79 -11.42
C GLY A 96 -28.86 9.48 -11.69
N VAL A 97 -28.12 8.97 -10.72
CA VAL A 97 -27.42 7.68 -10.74
C VAL A 97 -28.08 6.76 -9.71
N ASN A 98 -28.48 5.57 -10.15
CA ASN A 98 -29.07 4.62 -9.21
C ASN A 98 -27.98 3.99 -8.32
N GLU A 99 -28.30 3.81 -7.04
CA GLU A 99 -27.39 3.28 -6.04
C GLU A 99 -27.42 1.74 -5.95
N HIS A 100 -26.25 1.17 -5.71
CA HIS A 100 -26.00 -0.24 -5.49
C HIS A 100 -25.25 -0.40 -4.17
N TYR A 101 -25.82 -1.16 -3.23
CA TYR A 101 -25.13 -1.48 -1.98
C TYR A 101 -23.88 -2.34 -2.23
N LEU A 102 -22.72 -1.87 -1.79
CA LEU A 102 -21.44 -2.56 -1.97
C LEU A 102 -21.46 -3.97 -1.35
N GLY A 103 -22.17 -4.15 -0.23
CA GLY A 103 -22.30 -5.43 0.46
C GLY A 103 -23.38 -6.36 -0.08
N HIS A 104 -23.95 -6.09 -1.26
CA HIS A 104 -25.01 -6.91 -1.85
C HIS A 104 -24.61 -8.39 -1.92
N GLN A 105 -25.58 -9.25 -1.60
CA GLN A 105 -25.44 -10.70 -1.71
C GLN A 105 -26.60 -11.27 -2.53
N ASN A 106 -26.26 -11.97 -3.61
CA ASN A 106 -27.21 -12.69 -4.44
C ASN A 106 -27.90 -13.82 -3.65
N ASP A 107 -29.03 -14.31 -4.17
CA ASP A 107 -29.79 -15.43 -3.59
C ASP A 107 -28.96 -16.71 -3.39
N ASP A 108 -27.90 -16.91 -4.18
CA ASP A 108 -26.97 -18.05 -4.09
C ASP A 108 -25.83 -17.83 -3.10
N GLY A 109 -25.78 -16.68 -2.44
CA GLY A 109 -24.75 -16.30 -1.49
C GLY A 109 -23.54 -15.61 -2.13
N PHE A 110 -23.52 -15.43 -3.46
CA PHE A 110 -22.44 -14.73 -4.13
C PHE A 110 -22.45 -13.23 -3.80
N ILE A 111 -21.26 -12.65 -3.64
CA ILE A 111 -21.05 -11.24 -3.28
C ILE A 111 -20.42 -10.49 -4.47
N PRO A 112 -21.23 -10.05 -5.46
CA PRO A 112 -20.73 -9.64 -6.77
C PRO A 112 -19.86 -8.39 -6.76
N TYR A 113 -19.91 -7.59 -5.70
CA TYR A 113 -19.20 -6.30 -5.60
C TYR A 113 -18.07 -6.30 -4.57
N LEU A 114 -17.82 -7.42 -3.90
CA LEU A 114 -16.78 -7.55 -2.87
C LEU A 114 -15.68 -8.55 -3.24
N LEU A 115 -15.97 -9.57 -4.05
CA LEU A 115 -15.05 -10.68 -4.29
C LEU A 115 -14.26 -10.52 -5.60
N SER A 116 -12.93 -10.49 -5.47
CA SER A 116 -11.99 -10.84 -6.53
C SER A 116 -11.37 -12.21 -6.28
N ASP A 117 -11.09 -12.92 -7.37
CA ASP A 117 -10.45 -14.24 -7.43
C ASP A 117 -9.76 -14.43 -8.81
N GLU A 118 -9.33 -15.65 -9.13
CA GLU A 118 -8.67 -15.95 -10.41
C GLU A 118 -9.58 -15.71 -11.63
N ASP A 119 -10.90 -15.82 -11.47
CA ASP A 119 -11.89 -15.66 -12.53
C ASP A 119 -12.30 -14.20 -12.72
N ARG A 120 -12.16 -13.37 -11.68
CA ARG A 120 -12.51 -11.94 -11.75
C ARG A 120 -11.69 -11.05 -10.81
N MET A 121 -11.27 -9.91 -11.30
CA MET A 121 -10.64 -8.85 -10.49
C MET A 121 -11.52 -7.61 -10.44
N LEU A 122 -11.91 -7.18 -9.24
CA LEU A 122 -12.62 -5.93 -9.01
C LEU A 122 -11.64 -4.78 -8.84
N PHE A 123 -12.00 -3.60 -9.36
CA PHE A 123 -11.22 -2.38 -9.14
C PHE A 123 -12.09 -1.13 -9.15
N LEU A 124 -11.71 -0.14 -8.34
CA LEU A 124 -12.38 1.16 -8.21
C LEU A 124 -11.79 2.16 -9.20
N ASP A 125 -12.63 2.95 -9.85
CA ASP A 125 -12.20 4.09 -10.68
C ASP A 125 -12.72 5.38 -10.05
N ASN A 126 -11.81 6.15 -9.44
CA ASN A 126 -12.17 7.41 -8.79
C ASN A 126 -11.96 8.62 -9.71
N ALA A 127 -10.77 8.78 -10.30
CA ALA A 127 -10.41 9.96 -11.08
C ALA A 127 -10.26 9.67 -12.59
N ALA A 128 -10.63 8.48 -13.05
CA ALA A 128 -10.51 8.02 -14.42
C ALA A 128 -9.09 8.01 -15.01
N TRP A 129 -9.00 7.31 -16.13
CA TRP A 129 -7.84 7.37 -17.00
C TRP A 129 -7.67 8.76 -17.63
N ARG A 130 -6.44 9.07 -18.09
CA ARG A 130 -6.05 10.38 -18.64
C ARG A 130 -7.03 10.96 -19.66
N ASP A 131 -7.51 10.14 -20.59
CA ASP A 131 -8.21 10.63 -21.78
C ASP A 131 -9.72 10.34 -21.80
N ASN A 132 -10.27 9.54 -20.89
CA ASN A 132 -11.70 9.17 -20.92
C ASN A 132 -12.22 8.51 -19.64
N ASP A 133 -13.51 8.74 -19.31
CA ASP A 133 -14.29 7.98 -18.33
C ASP A 133 -14.83 6.65 -18.90
N GLU A 134 -14.94 6.53 -20.23
CA GLU A 134 -15.33 5.29 -20.90
C GLU A 134 -14.13 4.55 -21.50
N VAL A 135 -14.15 3.22 -21.38
CA VAL A 135 -13.16 2.35 -22.01
C VAL A 135 -13.63 2.08 -23.44
N THR A 136 -12.98 2.69 -24.43
CA THR A 136 -13.26 2.51 -25.88
C THR A 136 -12.11 1.79 -26.57
N ASN A 137 -12.23 1.34 -27.82
CA ASN A 137 -11.09 0.72 -28.50
C ASN A 137 -9.85 1.63 -28.61
N ASN A 138 -10.04 2.96 -28.51
CA ASN A 138 -8.97 3.93 -28.74
C ASN A 138 -8.66 4.80 -27.52
N SER A 139 -9.31 4.59 -26.37
CA SER A 139 -8.99 5.35 -25.15
C SER A 139 -7.59 5.00 -24.65
N ASP A 140 -6.83 6.00 -24.23
CA ASP A 140 -5.57 5.77 -23.54
C ASP A 140 -5.86 5.42 -22.07
N ASN A 141 -5.59 4.17 -21.72
CA ASN A 141 -5.81 3.63 -20.37
C ASN A 141 -4.49 3.09 -19.79
N LYS A 142 -3.37 3.70 -20.16
CA LYS A 142 -2.04 3.30 -19.68
C LYS A 142 -1.65 3.90 -18.34
N GLU A 143 -2.31 4.99 -17.96
CA GLU A 143 -1.97 5.78 -16.78
C GLU A 143 -3.22 6.42 -16.18
N VAL A 144 -3.13 6.69 -14.88
CA VAL A 144 -4.09 7.47 -14.12
C VAL A 144 -3.96 8.97 -14.41
N SER A 145 -5.09 9.68 -14.39
CA SER A 145 -5.11 11.14 -14.55
C SER A 145 -4.90 11.88 -13.23
N GLN A 146 -3.67 12.33 -12.98
CA GLN A 146 -3.38 13.24 -11.86
C GLN A 146 -4.23 14.51 -11.91
N GLU A 147 -4.41 15.09 -13.10
CA GLU A 147 -5.20 16.31 -13.29
C GLU A 147 -6.67 16.09 -12.91
N ASN A 148 -7.28 14.96 -13.30
CA ASN A 148 -8.65 14.67 -12.90
C ASN A 148 -8.75 14.42 -11.39
N ALA A 149 -7.74 13.78 -10.79
CA ALA A 149 -7.71 13.57 -9.35
C ALA A 149 -7.63 14.91 -8.60
N GLU A 150 -6.74 15.80 -9.04
CA GLU A 150 -6.57 17.14 -8.45
C GLU A 150 -7.84 17.96 -8.63
N LYS A 151 -8.42 17.95 -9.84
CA LYS A 151 -9.69 18.60 -10.09
C LYS A 151 -10.79 18.09 -9.16
N LYS A 152 -10.99 16.77 -9.08
CA LYS A 152 -12.07 16.18 -8.28
C LYS A 152 -11.89 16.42 -6.78
N TRP A 153 -10.69 16.18 -6.27
CA TRP A 153 -10.46 16.22 -4.83
C TRP A 153 -10.19 17.65 -4.34
N ILE A 154 -9.38 18.43 -5.07
CA ILE A 154 -8.92 19.74 -4.62
C ILE A 154 -9.81 20.85 -5.22
N GLU A 155 -9.98 20.91 -6.54
CA GLU A 155 -10.69 22.03 -7.18
C GLU A 155 -12.21 22.00 -6.96
N ASP A 156 -12.82 20.81 -7.08
CA ASP A 156 -14.25 20.57 -6.86
C ASP A 156 -14.59 20.46 -5.35
N GLY A 157 -13.57 20.53 -4.47
CA GLY A 157 -13.73 20.68 -3.02
C GLY A 157 -14.09 19.40 -2.25
N LEU A 158 -13.97 18.21 -2.85
CA LEU A 158 -14.27 16.95 -2.16
C LEU A 158 -13.35 16.72 -0.94
N MET A 159 -12.08 17.14 -1.04
CA MET A 159 -11.07 17.07 0.01
C MET A 159 -11.45 17.91 1.25
N GLU A 160 -12.15 19.03 1.08
CA GLU A 160 -12.56 19.86 2.22
C GLU A 160 -13.53 19.10 3.16
N ASN A 161 -14.38 18.26 2.58
CA ASN A 161 -15.41 17.52 3.31
C ASN A 161 -15.00 16.10 3.71
N ALA A 162 -14.02 15.52 3.01
CA ALA A 162 -13.58 14.14 3.22
C ALA A 162 -12.16 14.01 3.80
N GLY A 163 -11.37 15.10 3.80
CA GLY A 163 -9.97 15.07 4.22
C GLY A 163 -9.75 15.11 5.73
N GLY A 164 -8.52 14.79 6.13
CA GLY A 164 -8.12 14.71 7.53
C GLY A 164 -8.75 13.53 8.25
N TRP A 165 -8.79 12.36 7.62
CA TRP A 165 -9.45 11.17 8.15
C TRP A 165 -8.48 10.00 8.39
N TYR A 166 -8.84 9.11 9.30
CA TYR A 166 -8.21 7.79 9.43
C TYR A 166 -9.23 6.80 9.95
N HIS A 167 -8.92 5.50 9.87
CA HIS A 167 -9.61 4.49 10.66
C HIS A 167 -8.65 3.73 11.56
N ALA A 168 -9.13 3.28 12.71
CA ALA A 168 -8.29 2.59 13.68
C ALA A 168 -8.94 1.35 14.28
N GLU A 169 -8.11 0.36 14.58
CA GLU A 169 -8.52 -0.87 15.26
C GLU A 169 -7.47 -1.33 16.27
N VAL A 170 -7.92 -2.06 17.29
CA VAL A 170 -7.04 -2.58 18.36
C VAL A 170 -7.00 -4.10 18.27
N HIS A 171 -5.80 -4.64 18.10
CA HIS A 171 -5.51 -6.06 18.08
C HIS A 171 -4.91 -6.55 19.40
N GLN A 172 -5.22 -7.80 19.71
CA GLN A 172 -4.62 -8.58 20.78
C GLN A 172 -3.89 -9.77 20.15
N PHE A 173 -2.97 -10.41 20.86
CA PHE A 173 -2.28 -11.61 20.36
C PHE A 173 -3.24 -12.66 19.77
N ASP A 174 -4.35 -12.94 20.45
CA ASP A 174 -5.35 -13.91 20.00
C ASP A 174 -5.93 -13.58 18.61
N THR A 175 -6.01 -12.30 18.23
CA THR A 175 -6.52 -11.88 16.92
C THR A 175 -5.45 -11.89 15.82
N LEU A 176 -4.21 -12.22 16.15
CA LEU A 176 -3.09 -12.33 15.21
C LEU A 176 -2.64 -13.79 15.00
N GLN A 177 -3.20 -14.74 15.76
CA GLN A 177 -2.80 -16.14 15.70
C GLN A 177 -3.01 -16.76 14.32
N GLU A 178 -4.10 -16.44 13.64
CA GLU A 178 -4.38 -16.94 12.29
C GLU A 178 -3.30 -16.48 11.29
N ILE A 179 -2.88 -15.22 11.37
CA ILE A 179 -1.81 -14.67 10.54
C ILE A 179 -0.48 -15.39 10.85
N LEU A 180 -0.17 -15.56 12.14
CA LEU A 180 1.05 -16.26 12.56
C LEU A 180 1.08 -17.73 12.12
N LEU A 181 -0.07 -18.41 12.13
CA LEU A 181 -0.21 -19.78 11.65
C LEU A 181 -0.04 -19.86 10.13
N ALA A 182 -0.63 -18.93 9.38
CA ALA A 182 -0.43 -18.84 7.93
C ALA A 182 1.05 -18.65 7.57
N ILE A 183 1.75 -17.74 8.27
CA ILE A 183 3.20 -17.53 8.10
C ILE A 183 4.00 -18.80 8.46
N GLN A 184 3.58 -19.54 9.50
CA GLN A 184 4.21 -20.80 9.87
C GLN A 184 4.04 -21.88 8.80
N GLU A 185 2.87 -21.95 8.14
CA GLU A 185 2.63 -22.87 7.02
C GLU A 185 3.53 -22.57 5.82
N GLU A 186 3.94 -21.31 5.65
CA GLU A 186 4.96 -20.89 4.68
C GLU A 186 6.41 -21.17 5.12
N GLY A 187 6.60 -21.73 6.32
CA GLY A 187 7.89 -22.22 6.81
C GLY A 187 8.61 -21.32 7.81
N LEU A 188 7.99 -20.22 8.26
CA LEU A 188 8.55 -19.30 9.24
C LEU A 188 7.82 -19.42 10.59
N ASP A 189 8.43 -20.06 11.58
CA ASP A 189 7.84 -20.17 12.93
C ASP A 189 8.10 -18.90 13.76
N LEU A 190 7.27 -17.88 13.53
CA LEU A 190 7.33 -16.61 14.26
C LEU A 190 6.65 -16.69 15.63
N ILE A 191 5.81 -17.70 15.86
CA ILE A 191 5.01 -17.81 17.09
C ILE A 191 5.94 -17.83 18.29
N HIS A 192 6.98 -18.66 18.27
CA HIS A 192 7.90 -18.77 19.41
C HIS A 192 8.67 -17.45 19.70
N ILE A 193 8.97 -16.67 18.67
CA ILE A 193 9.72 -15.41 18.77
C ILE A 193 8.81 -14.31 19.36
N LEU A 194 7.59 -14.22 18.85
CA LEU A 194 6.70 -13.09 19.11
C LEU A 194 5.73 -13.31 20.27
N GLU A 195 5.44 -14.56 20.65
CA GLU A 195 4.45 -14.90 21.68
C GLU A 195 4.68 -14.11 22.96
N LYS A 196 5.93 -14.02 23.44
CA LYS A 196 6.25 -13.31 24.68
C LYS A 196 5.91 -11.83 24.62
N VAL A 197 6.21 -11.17 23.50
CA VAL A 197 5.97 -9.72 23.32
C VAL A 197 4.48 -9.48 23.12
N LEU A 198 3.88 -10.17 22.14
CA LEU A 198 2.49 -9.92 21.76
C LEU A 198 1.48 -10.31 22.83
N THR A 199 1.76 -11.34 23.65
CA THR A 199 0.85 -11.75 24.74
C THR A 199 0.72 -10.66 25.80
N GLU A 200 1.72 -9.80 25.96
CA GLU A 200 1.75 -8.74 26.96
C GLU A 200 1.48 -7.35 26.36
N SER A 201 1.13 -7.26 25.07
CA SER A 201 0.91 -5.99 24.38
C SER A 201 -0.44 -5.91 23.66
N TYR A 202 -0.89 -4.68 23.40
CA TYR A 202 -1.91 -4.36 22.40
C TYR A 202 -1.22 -3.75 21.18
N ILE A 203 -1.77 -3.98 19.99
CA ILE A 203 -1.36 -3.27 18.78
C ILE A 203 -2.53 -2.38 18.34
N ILE A 204 -2.28 -1.09 18.21
CA ILE A 204 -3.25 -0.12 17.72
C ILE A 204 -2.84 0.25 16.30
N TRP A 205 -3.68 -0.08 15.33
CA TRP A 205 -3.48 0.29 13.94
C TRP A 205 -4.25 1.55 13.61
N TYR A 206 -3.61 2.47 12.89
CA TYR A 206 -4.22 3.64 12.26
C TYR A 206 -3.99 3.54 10.76
N TYR A 207 -5.06 3.45 9.98
CA TYR A 207 -5.05 3.30 8.52
C TYR A 207 -5.47 4.60 7.86
N PHE A 208 -4.74 4.97 6.82
CA PHE A 208 -4.90 6.20 6.07
C PHE A 208 -5.06 5.86 4.60
N LEU A 209 -6.15 6.33 3.99
CA LEU A 209 -6.32 6.27 2.55
C LEU A 209 -5.99 7.65 1.97
N LEU A 210 -5.03 7.74 1.07
CA LEU A 210 -4.76 8.92 0.26
C LEU A 210 -5.36 8.70 -1.13
N PRO A 211 -5.98 9.71 -1.76
CA PRO A 211 -6.71 9.50 -3.01
C PRO A 211 -5.81 9.09 -4.19
N MET A 212 -4.53 9.47 -4.13
CA MET A 212 -3.58 9.39 -5.22
C MET A 212 -2.21 9.12 -4.64
N HIS A 213 -1.43 8.26 -5.29
CA HIS A 213 0.01 8.10 -5.10
C HIS A 213 0.75 8.77 -6.27
N LYS A 214 1.84 9.45 -5.97
CA LYS A 214 2.74 10.02 -6.97
C LYS A 214 4.12 9.40 -6.84
N GLU A 215 4.60 8.80 -7.92
CA GLU A 215 5.97 8.33 -8.02
C GLU A 215 6.61 8.88 -9.29
N ASN A 216 7.67 9.66 -9.11
CA ASN A 216 8.52 10.05 -10.23
C ASN A 216 9.49 8.90 -10.52
N MET A 217 9.31 8.20 -11.64
CA MET A 217 10.25 7.15 -12.07
C MET A 217 11.63 7.74 -12.36
N ARG A 218 12.57 7.44 -11.47
CA ARG A 218 13.94 7.97 -11.42
C ARG A 218 14.80 7.39 -12.54
N GLY A 219 15.57 8.22 -13.24
CA GLY A 219 16.52 7.79 -14.29
C GLY A 219 15.87 7.30 -15.59
N CYS A 220 14.54 7.27 -15.65
CA CYS A 220 13.74 7.00 -16.85
C CYS A 220 13.23 8.30 -17.49
N GLU A 221 13.53 9.49 -16.95
CA GLU A 221 12.90 10.75 -17.36
C GLU A 221 13.19 11.11 -18.84
N GLU A 222 14.30 10.58 -19.39
CA GLU A 222 14.68 10.74 -20.80
C GLU A 222 13.97 9.76 -21.76
N ILE A 223 13.28 8.73 -21.24
CA ILE A 223 12.45 7.84 -22.05
C ILE A 223 11.13 8.57 -22.33
N ILE A 224 10.93 8.97 -23.58
CA ILE A 224 9.72 9.66 -24.03
C ILE A 224 8.49 8.84 -23.64
N GLY A 225 7.69 9.36 -22.70
CA GLY A 225 6.48 8.71 -22.18
C GLY A 225 6.58 8.18 -20.74
N ALA A 226 7.76 8.21 -20.10
CA ALA A 226 7.98 7.62 -18.77
C ALA A 226 7.52 8.45 -17.56
N GLY A 227 7.15 9.73 -17.76
CA GLY A 227 6.99 10.73 -16.68
C GLY A 227 5.81 10.55 -15.73
N SER A 228 5.14 9.40 -15.71
CA SER A 228 4.03 9.11 -14.79
C SER A 228 3.93 7.64 -14.39
N HIS A 229 4.99 6.87 -14.66
CA HIS A 229 5.03 5.47 -14.31
C HIS A 229 5.19 5.33 -12.78
N GLY A 230 4.32 4.55 -12.13
CA GLY A 230 4.27 4.44 -10.66
C GLY A 230 3.16 5.27 -10.00
N ASN A 231 2.46 6.14 -10.74
CA ASN A 231 1.29 6.83 -10.21
C ASN A 231 0.07 5.92 -10.23
N TYR A 232 -0.70 5.90 -9.14
CA TYR A 232 -1.96 5.16 -9.02
C TYR A 232 -2.92 5.88 -8.07
N GLU A 233 -4.20 5.51 -8.10
CA GLU A 233 -5.20 6.00 -7.15
C GLU A 233 -5.27 5.10 -5.91
N GLY A 234 -5.94 5.56 -4.86
CA GLY A 234 -6.42 4.70 -3.76
C GLY A 234 -5.31 4.14 -2.88
N ASP A 235 -4.54 5.04 -2.31
CA ASP A 235 -3.27 4.79 -1.70
C ASP A 235 -3.34 4.52 -0.18
N TRP A 236 -3.13 3.29 0.28
CA TRP A 236 -3.26 2.91 1.69
C TRP A 236 -1.94 2.89 2.46
N GLN A 237 -1.87 3.62 3.57
CA GLN A 237 -0.75 3.62 4.51
C GLN A 237 -1.22 3.33 5.93
N ALA A 238 -0.31 2.92 6.82
CA ALA A 238 -0.66 2.64 8.21
C ALA A 238 0.44 2.98 9.23
N ILE A 239 0.02 3.27 10.45
CA ILE A 239 0.86 3.34 11.64
C ILE A 239 0.40 2.28 12.63
N GLY A 240 1.34 1.47 13.12
CA GLY A 240 1.12 0.55 14.23
C GLY A 240 1.74 1.09 15.51
N VAL A 241 0.99 1.16 16.61
CA VAL A 241 1.52 1.50 17.94
C VAL A 241 1.42 0.27 18.84
N ILE A 242 2.55 -0.25 19.29
CA ILE A 242 2.62 -1.43 20.15
C ILE A 242 2.76 -0.96 21.58
N VAL A 243 1.74 -1.22 22.40
CA VAL A 243 1.65 -0.72 23.78
C VAL A 243 1.59 -1.87 24.79
N PRO A 244 2.28 -1.78 25.93
CA PRO A 244 2.13 -2.75 27.00
C PRO A 244 0.69 -2.83 27.51
N LYS A 245 0.23 -4.03 27.85
CA LYS A 245 -1.06 -4.22 28.52
C LYS A 245 -1.01 -3.61 29.91
N VAL A 246 -2.03 -2.81 30.23
CA VAL A 246 -2.24 -2.30 31.58
C VAL A 246 -3.21 -3.19 32.37
N PRO A 247 -3.02 -3.34 33.69
CA PRO A 247 -3.95 -4.06 34.55
C PRO A 247 -5.33 -3.39 34.66
N ASP A 248 -5.39 -2.06 34.54
CA ASP A 248 -6.62 -1.26 34.61
C ASP A 248 -6.68 -0.28 33.45
N ILE A 249 -7.39 -0.64 32.40
CA ILE A 249 -7.53 0.15 31.17
C ILE A 249 -8.60 1.25 31.29
N ASP A 250 -9.38 1.25 32.38
CA ASP A 250 -10.43 2.25 32.60
C ASP A 250 -9.86 3.56 33.19
N ASP A 251 -8.59 3.55 33.65
CA ASP A 251 -7.86 4.74 34.10
C ASP A 251 -6.87 5.24 33.03
N ILE A 252 -7.36 6.12 32.16
CA ILE A 252 -6.59 6.75 31.06
C ILE A 252 -5.34 7.48 31.57
N SER A 253 -5.33 7.96 32.83
CA SER A 253 -4.18 8.68 33.38
C SER A 253 -2.95 7.79 33.63
N THR A 254 -3.10 6.48 33.45
CA THR A 254 -2.06 5.47 33.70
C THR A 254 -1.54 4.80 32.44
N PHE A 255 -1.94 5.28 31.27
CA PHE A 255 -1.52 4.68 30.00
C PHE A 255 0.01 4.75 29.84
N PRO A 256 0.66 3.61 29.54
CA PRO A 256 2.11 3.51 29.51
C PRO A 256 2.66 4.15 28.25
N ASP A 257 3.96 4.41 28.28
CA ASP A 257 4.72 4.61 27.05
C ASP A 257 4.61 3.32 26.19
N PRO A 258 4.37 3.44 24.86
CA PRO A 258 4.52 2.35 23.91
C PRO A 258 5.90 1.69 23.99
N ASP A 259 5.98 0.43 23.54
CA ASP A 259 7.26 -0.25 23.33
C ASP A 259 7.84 0.15 21.96
N PHE A 260 7.00 0.13 20.92
CA PHE A 260 7.43 0.37 19.54
C PHE A 260 6.37 1.15 18.75
N VAL A 261 6.84 1.83 17.70
CA VAL A 261 6.00 2.41 16.65
C VAL A 261 6.46 1.91 15.30
N ALA A 262 5.50 1.45 14.53
CA ALA A 262 5.64 0.88 13.20
C ALA A 262 5.19 1.92 12.17
N TYR A 263 6.12 2.33 11.31
CA TYR A 263 5.89 3.31 10.27
C TYR A 263 5.71 2.62 8.92
N GLY A 264 4.49 2.67 8.38
CA GLY A 264 4.19 2.14 7.05
C GLY A 264 5.02 2.84 5.98
N SER A 265 5.70 2.07 5.17
CA SER A 265 6.48 2.57 4.04
C SER A 265 6.40 1.59 2.90
N ARG A 266 6.69 2.04 1.69
CA ARG A 266 6.80 1.22 0.51
C ARG A 266 8.21 1.21 0.01
N ALA A 267 8.67 0.01 -0.28
CA ALA A 267 9.85 -0.14 -1.09
C ALA A 267 9.57 0.39 -2.50
N ARG A 268 10.55 1.09 -3.06
CA ARG A 268 10.60 1.43 -4.49
C ARG A 268 11.73 0.61 -5.10
N GLY A 269 11.49 -0.08 -6.20
CA GLY A 269 12.53 -0.92 -6.80
C GLY A 269 12.07 -1.72 -8.00
N PHE A 270 13.04 -2.15 -8.82
CA PHE A 270 12.81 -2.75 -10.14
C PHE A 270 12.81 -4.30 -10.15
N VAL A 271 13.05 -4.94 -9.01
CA VAL A 271 13.33 -6.40 -8.98
C VAL A 271 12.05 -7.17 -8.73
N GLU A 272 11.33 -7.46 -9.81
CA GLU A 272 9.95 -8.00 -9.76
C GLU A 272 9.85 -9.50 -10.08
N ASP A 273 10.90 -10.14 -10.62
CA ASP A 273 10.83 -11.56 -11.01
C ASP A 273 11.02 -12.57 -9.87
N PHE A 274 11.45 -12.12 -8.69
CA PHE A 274 11.81 -13.03 -7.59
C PHE A 274 10.96 -12.85 -6.33
N ILE A 275 10.24 -11.74 -6.22
CA ILE A 275 9.38 -11.42 -5.08
C ILE A 275 8.11 -10.77 -5.63
N PRO A 276 6.95 -11.43 -5.53
CA PRO A 276 5.70 -10.83 -5.93
C PRO A 276 5.39 -9.55 -5.10
N PHE A 277 5.10 -8.45 -5.80
CA PHE A 277 4.34 -7.26 -5.36
C PHE A 277 5.02 -6.12 -4.60
N PHE A 278 4.31 -4.97 -4.58
CA PHE A 278 4.40 -3.89 -3.60
C PHE A 278 4.47 -4.44 -2.18
N ARG A 279 5.66 -4.77 -1.70
CA ARG A 279 5.79 -5.18 -0.32
C ARG A 279 5.61 -3.94 0.54
N GLN A 280 4.45 -3.87 1.18
CA GLN A 280 4.27 -2.99 2.31
C GLN A 280 5.39 -3.31 3.30
N TYR A 281 6.24 -2.32 3.54
CA TYR A 281 7.26 -2.35 4.54
C TYR A 281 6.73 -1.65 5.79
N THR A 282 7.33 -1.99 6.92
CA THR A 282 7.11 -1.29 8.17
C THR A 282 8.46 -1.02 8.77
N ASP A 283 8.78 0.26 9.03
CA ASP A 283 9.97 0.64 9.78
C ASP A 283 9.61 0.64 11.27
N LEU A 284 10.16 -0.32 12.01
CA LEU A 284 9.87 -0.47 13.44
C LEU A 284 10.88 0.33 14.27
N ARG A 285 10.39 1.24 15.11
CA ARG A 285 11.21 2.12 15.95
C ARG A 285 10.93 1.93 17.42
N ASP A 286 11.99 1.89 18.22
CA ASP A 286 11.89 1.79 19.69
C ASP A 286 11.48 3.14 20.28
N TRP A 287 10.39 3.13 21.05
CA TRP A 287 9.86 4.33 21.68
C TRP A 287 10.80 4.93 22.73
N SER A 288 11.49 4.06 23.48
CA SER A 288 12.35 4.42 24.62
C SER A 288 13.75 4.86 24.19
N ALA A 289 14.20 4.44 23.00
CA ALA A 289 15.50 4.79 22.43
C ALA A 289 15.56 6.22 21.86
N TYR A 290 14.49 7.01 22.00
CA TYR A 290 14.32 8.34 21.37
C TYR A 290 14.36 8.30 19.84
N GLU A 291 14.09 7.14 19.24
CA GLU A 291 13.97 6.99 17.79
C GLU A 291 12.62 7.53 17.29
N VAL A 292 11.62 7.58 18.17
CA VAL A 292 10.29 8.13 17.91
C VAL A 292 10.19 9.56 18.46
N ARG A 293 9.93 10.52 17.58
CA ARG A 293 9.55 11.88 17.98
C ARG A 293 8.08 11.89 18.40
N ARG A 294 7.73 12.66 19.44
CA ARG A 294 6.39 12.59 20.06
C ARG A 294 5.94 13.87 20.76
N ILE A 295 4.64 13.98 21.00
CA ILE A 295 4.02 14.92 21.96
C ILE A 295 3.22 14.09 22.96
N GLY A 296 3.71 13.94 24.18
CA GLY A 296 3.10 13.04 25.16
C GLY A 296 3.14 11.58 24.67
N LEU A 297 1.96 10.98 24.49
CA LEU A 297 1.77 9.62 23.96
C LEU A 297 1.48 9.60 22.44
N HIS A 298 1.42 10.76 21.79
CA HIS A 298 1.15 10.89 20.36
C HIS A 298 2.44 10.82 19.55
N PRO A 299 2.69 9.77 18.75
CA PRO A 299 3.83 9.72 17.85
C PRO A 299 3.70 10.80 16.76
N LYS A 300 4.81 11.47 16.46
CA LYS A 300 4.95 12.31 15.28
C LYS A 300 5.28 11.41 14.09
N VAL A 301 4.58 11.64 12.98
CA VAL A 301 4.70 10.91 11.73
C VAL A 301 4.99 11.92 10.64
N PHE A 302 6.15 11.84 10.01
CA PHE A 302 6.52 12.72 8.91
C PHE A 302 6.18 12.03 7.59
N VAL A 303 5.24 12.62 6.87
CA VAL A 303 4.73 12.10 5.60
C VAL A 303 5.58 12.67 4.48
N SER A 304 6.15 11.78 3.67
CA SER A 304 6.90 12.20 2.50
C SER A 304 6.03 12.68 1.37
N LYS A 305 6.59 13.62 0.61
CA LYS A 305 6.00 14.13 -0.61
C LYS A 305 5.81 13.00 -1.63
N ASP A 306 4.64 12.99 -2.27
CA ASP A 306 4.23 12.17 -3.41
C ASP A 306 4.03 10.68 -3.06
N SER A 307 4.96 10.04 -2.33
CA SER A 307 4.89 8.61 -2.01
C SER A 307 4.07 8.26 -0.78
N HIS A 308 3.84 9.24 0.09
CA HIS A 308 3.15 9.10 1.37
C HIS A 308 3.79 8.10 2.34
N ASN A 309 5.07 7.77 2.16
CA ASN A 309 5.79 6.95 3.12
C ASN A 309 5.88 7.67 4.47
N PHE A 310 5.78 6.90 5.55
CA PHE A 310 5.84 7.43 6.90
C PHE A 310 7.24 7.27 7.49
N TYR A 311 7.69 8.33 8.15
CA TYR A 311 9.00 8.39 8.79
C TYR A 311 8.91 8.91 10.21
N ALA A 312 9.83 8.44 11.06
CA ALA A 312 9.99 8.91 12.43
C ALA A 312 10.76 10.25 12.54
N ASN A 313 11.43 10.66 11.45
CA ASN A 313 12.27 11.85 11.39
C ASN A 313 11.98 12.70 10.14
N THR A 314 12.36 13.97 10.20
CA THR A 314 12.25 14.96 9.12
C THR A 314 13.36 14.85 8.07
N GLY A 315 13.14 15.47 6.92
CA GLY A 315 14.13 15.63 5.86
C GLY A 315 14.24 14.44 4.88
N PRO A 316 15.42 14.26 4.26
CA PRO A 316 15.65 13.21 3.26
C PRO A 316 15.78 11.83 3.89
N HIS A 317 15.19 10.85 3.23
CA HIS A 317 15.23 9.44 3.63
C HIS A 317 15.69 8.57 2.48
N ASP A 318 16.45 7.54 2.82
CA ASP A 318 16.68 6.45 1.89
C ASP A 318 15.36 5.68 1.76
N VAL A 319 14.91 5.49 0.53
CA VAL A 319 13.75 4.64 0.28
C VAL A 319 14.18 3.20 0.56
N PRO A 320 13.36 2.34 1.21
CA PRO A 320 13.70 0.93 1.37
C PRO A 320 14.05 0.32 0.01
N GLU A 321 15.32 -0.03 -0.18
CA GLU A 321 15.81 -0.61 -1.44
C GLU A 321 15.52 -2.12 -1.46
N LEU A 322 14.80 -2.58 -2.48
CA LEU A 322 14.85 -4.00 -2.86
C LEU A 322 16.20 -4.22 -3.55
N GLY A 323 17.17 -4.71 -2.78
CA GLY A 323 18.61 -4.61 -3.03
C GLY A 323 19.21 -5.31 -4.25
N ILE A 324 18.57 -5.35 -5.42
CA ILE A 324 19.17 -5.95 -6.63
C ILE A 324 19.09 -5.08 -7.90
N SER A 325 18.24 -4.06 -8.05
CA SER A 325 18.44 -3.08 -9.13
C SER A 325 17.58 -1.81 -9.00
N ALA A 326 18.23 -0.68 -8.71
CA ALA A 326 17.65 0.66 -8.91
C ALA A 326 18.09 1.28 -10.26
N THR A 327 18.84 0.54 -11.09
CA THR A 327 19.60 1.10 -12.23
C THR A 327 19.12 0.64 -13.61
N ALA A 328 18.10 -0.22 -13.70
CA ALA A 328 17.69 -0.87 -14.95
C ALA A 328 16.48 -0.20 -15.63
N CYS A 329 16.38 1.12 -15.59
CA CYS A 329 15.32 1.85 -16.27
C CYS A 329 15.37 1.61 -17.80
N GLY A 330 14.38 0.90 -18.35
CA GLY A 330 14.24 0.63 -19.79
C GLY A 330 14.83 -0.69 -20.31
N ILE A 331 15.33 -1.57 -19.42
CA ILE A 331 15.79 -2.92 -19.81
C ILE A 331 14.73 -3.99 -19.51
N ALA A 332 13.61 -3.67 -18.84
CA ALA A 332 12.60 -4.68 -18.44
C ALA A 332 12.17 -5.59 -19.62
N ASP A 333 11.83 -4.99 -20.76
CA ASP A 333 11.42 -5.74 -21.96
C ASP A 333 12.54 -6.68 -22.49
N ASP A 334 13.82 -6.31 -22.33
CA ASP A 334 14.98 -7.11 -22.74
C ASP A 334 15.41 -8.11 -21.62
N VAL A 335 15.16 -7.79 -20.35
CA VAL A 335 15.48 -8.65 -19.19
C VAL A 335 14.56 -9.87 -19.17
N ASP A 336 13.28 -9.72 -19.50
CA ASP A 336 12.36 -10.86 -19.63
C ASP A 336 12.83 -11.84 -20.72
N GLU A 337 13.33 -11.34 -21.85
CA GLU A 337 13.90 -12.16 -22.92
C GLU A 337 15.18 -12.87 -22.45
N ILE A 338 16.06 -12.16 -21.71
CA ILE A 338 17.30 -12.70 -21.15
C ILE A 338 17.03 -13.75 -20.06
N ILE A 339 16.04 -13.55 -19.18
CA ILE A 339 15.68 -14.46 -18.10
C ILE A 339 15.02 -15.73 -18.66
N SER A 340 14.16 -15.58 -19.67
CA SER A 340 13.59 -16.71 -20.42
C SER A 340 14.68 -17.56 -21.08
N ASP A 341 15.66 -16.92 -21.73
CA ASP A 341 16.84 -17.58 -22.32
C ASP A 341 17.75 -18.21 -21.25
N LEU A 342 17.89 -17.59 -20.07
CA LEU A 342 18.67 -18.15 -18.95
C LEU A 342 18.01 -19.41 -18.38
N GLY A 343 16.68 -19.44 -18.29
CA GLY A 343 15.90 -20.58 -17.84
C GLY A 343 16.15 -21.83 -18.70
N GLU A 344 16.28 -21.66 -20.02
CA GLU A 344 16.66 -22.75 -20.93
C GLU A 344 18.14 -23.16 -20.80
N SER A 345 19.03 -22.23 -20.43
CA SER A 345 20.48 -22.49 -20.31
C SER A 345 20.90 -23.19 -19.00
N ILE A 346 20.10 -23.10 -17.94
CA ILE A 346 20.41 -23.69 -16.62
C ILE A 346 20.41 -25.22 -16.69
N ASP A 347 19.62 -25.83 -17.59
CA ASP A 347 19.64 -27.27 -17.83
C ASP A 347 20.97 -27.77 -18.43
N ASP A 348 21.74 -26.89 -19.10
CA ASP A 348 23.03 -27.19 -19.70
C ASP A 348 24.24 -26.74 -18.83
N ALA A 349 24.03 -25.91 -17.81
CA ALA A 349 25.09 -25.17 -17.10
C ALA A 349 25.66 -25.85 -15.83
N VAL A 350 25.56 -27.18 -15.69
CA VAL A 350 26.17 -27.94 -14.57
C VAL A 350 27.72 -27.99 -14.63
N ALA A 351 28.38 -27.29 -15.56
CA ALA A 351 29.82 -27.40 -15.82
C ALA A 351 30.73 -26.23 -15.38
N THR A 352 30.23 -25.07 -14.91
CA THR A 352 31.08 -23.87 -14.72
C THR A 352 31.24 -23.44 -13.26
N ALA A 353 32.40 -23.76 -12.67
CA ALA A 353 32.70 -23.68 -11.24
C ALA A 353 32.97 -22.27 -10.64
N VAL A 354 32.92 -21.19 -11.43
CA VAL A 354 33.11 -19.81 -10.92
C VAL A 354 31.77 -19.16 -10.54
N THR A 355 30.69 -19.47 -11.26
CA THR A 355 29.31 -19.03 -10.98
C THR A 355 28.78 -19.65 -9.69
N VAL A 356 29.16 -20.90 -9.38
CA VAL A 356 28.74 -21.63 -8.17
C VAL A 356 29.26 -20.98 -6.88
N ALA A 357 30.44 -20.34 -6.89
CA ALA A 357 31.01 -19.77 -5.67
C ALA A 357 30.28 -18.50 -5.19
N LYS A 358 29.75 -17.69 -6.11
CA LYS A 358 28.95 -16.49 -5.77
C LYS A 358 27.48 -16.84 -5.50
N ILE A 359 26.93 -17.82 -6.23
CA ILE A 359 25.63 -18.43 -5.90
C ILE A 359 25.65 -19.02 -4.49
N ALA A 360 26.71 -19.73 -4.10
CA ALA A 360 26.84 -20.27 -2.74
C ALA A 360 26.95 -19.18 -1.65
N GLY A 361 27.50 -18.01 -1.98
CA GLY A 361 27.53 -16.85 -1.09
C GLY A 361 26.14 -16.22 -0.89
N GLY A 362 25.36 -16.08 -1.97
CA GLY A 362 23.98 -15.59 -1.93
C GLY A 362 22.98 -16.58 -1.34
N CYS A 363 23.14 -17.88 -1.60
CA CYS A 363 22.37 -18.94 -0.94
C CYS A 363 22.62 -18.98 0.57
N GLY A 364 23.78 -18.53 1.06
CA GLY A 364 24.07 -18.46 2.49
C GLY A 364 23.22 -17.44 3.24
N VAL A 365 22.86 -16.33 2.60
CA VAL A 365 21.98 -15.30 3.16
C VAL A 365 20.50 -15.67 2.91
N GLY A 366 20.18 -16.17 1.72
CA GLY A 366 18.81 -16.59 1.37
C GLY A 366 18.31 -17.86 2.08
N ALA A 367 19.19 -18.79 2.45
CA ALA A 367 18.80 -19.98 3.21
C ALA A 367 18.34 -19.67 4.65
N ILE A 368 18.64 -18.48 5.17
CA ILE A 368 18.19 -18.01 6.49
C ILE A 368 16.71 -17.57 6.44
N PHE A 369 16.20 -17.16 5.27
CA PHE A 369 14.90 -16.47 5.14
C PHE A 369 13.80 -17.21 4.35
N GLY A 370 13.99 -18.44 3.87
CA GLY A 370 12.89 -19.10 3.13
C GLY A 370 13.16 -20.42 2.41
N GLY A 371 14.01 -21.30 2.97
CA GLY A 371 14.20 -22.64 2.40
C GLY A 371 14.63 -22.62 0.91
N PRO A 372 14.13 -23.56 0.06
CA PRO A 372 14.52 -23.66 -1.36
C PRO A 372 14.29 -22.38 -2.17
N VAL A 373 13.26 -21.61 -1.82
CA VAL A 373 12.90 -20.34 -2.48
C VAL A 373 13.92 -19.25 -2.13
N GLY A 374 14.31 -19.15 -0.85
CA GLY A 374 15.37 -18.22 -0.43
C GLY A 374 16.74 -18.53 -1.08
N CYS A 375 17.05 -19.82 -1.28
CA CYS A 375 18.24 -20.22 -2.05
C CYS A 375 18.18 -19.80 -3.53
N LEU A 376 17.01 -19.88 -4.17
CA LEU A 376 16.78 -19.47 -5.56
C LEU A 376 16.94 -17.96 -5.74
N VAL A 377 16.36 -17.16 -4.83
CA VAL A 377 16.51 -15.69 -4.82
C VAL A 377 17.98 -15.29 -4.63
N GLY A 378 18.69 -15.93 -3.70
CA GLY A 378 20.12 -15.69 -3.49
C GLY A 378 21.01 -16.10 -4.66
N ALA A 379 20.61 -17.14 -5.42
CA ALA A 379 21.31 -17.58 -6.62
C ALA A 379 21.10 -16.61 -7.80
N ALA A 380 19.87 -16.12 -7.99
CA ALA A 380 19.54 -15.18 -9.05
C ALA A 380 20.20 -13.82 -8.85
N ALA A 381 20.17 -13.28 -7.62
CA ALA A 381 20.91 -12.09 -7.25
C ALA A 381 22.41 -12.22 -7.56
N GLY A 382 22.99 -13.38 -7.24
CA GLY A 382 24.39 -13.70 -7.54
C GLY A 382 24.69 -13.81 -9.04
N ALA A 383 23.71 -14.22 -9.86
CA ALA A 383 23.84 -14.32 -11.31
C ALA A 383 23.78 -12.95 -11.99
N VAL A 384 22.86 -12.07 -11.58
CA VAL A 384 22.76 -10.69 -12.09
C VAL A 384 24.02 -9.89 -11.75
N ALA A 385 24.50 -10.00 -10.51
CA ALA A 385 25.76 -9.38 -10.10
C ALA A 385 26.97 -9.93 -10.89
N ALA A 386 26.98 -11.22 -11.23
CA ALA A 386 28.03 -11.82 -12.05
C ALA A 386 27.97 -11.36 -13.51
N LEU A 387 26.77 -11.12 -14.06
CA LEU A 387 26.54 -10.60 -15.41
C LEU A 387 27.06 -9.17 -15.55
N LEU A 388 26.73 -8.30 -14.59
CA LEU A 388 27.18 -6.91 -14.53
C LEU A 388 28.70 -6.78 -14.35
N GLU A 389 29.33 -7.76 -13.70
CA GLU A 389 30.79 -7.81 -13.54
C GLU A 389 31.54 -8.51 -14.69
N SER A 390 30.83 -9.20 -15.59
CA SER A 390 31.48 -9.96 -16.66
C SER A 390 31.79 -9.07 -17.86
N ASP A 391 33.05 -8.67 -18.01
CA ASP A 391 33.65 -8.06 -19.22
C ASP A 391 33.66 -9.02 -20.46
N SER A 392 32.73 -9.98 -20.52
CA SER A 392 32.85 -11.19 -21.34
C SER A 392 31.96 -11.24 -22.59
N PHE A 393 31.14 -10.22 -22.86
CA PHE A 393 30.44 -10.15 -24.13
C PHE A 393 31.39 -9.66 -25.23
N GLY A 394 31.73 -10.60 -26.11
CA GLY A 394 32.78 -10.47 -27.11
C GLY A 394 32.64 -9.26 -28.02
N THR A 395 33.81 -8.71 -28.34
CA THR A 395 34.15 -7.71 -29.37
C THR A 395 33.18 -7.60 -30.55
N GLY A 396 32.10 -6.85 -30.37
CA GLY A 396 31.36 -6.15 -31.42
C GLY A 396 31.20 -4.71 -30.94
N GLN A 397 31.54 -3.72 -31.76
CA GLN A 397 31.51 -2.30 -31.39
C GLN A 397 30.10 -1.88 -30.93
N ILE A 398 29.83 -2.02 -29.63
CA ILE A 398 28.90 -1.18 -28.90
C ILE A 398 29.71 0.07 -28.62
N GLY A 399 29.24 1.23 -29.09
CA GLY A 399 29.86 2.51 -28.72
C GLY A 399 29.95 2.59 -27.21
N ASP A 400 31.00 3.23 -26.69
CA ASP A 400 31.14 3.45 -25.25
C ASP A 400 29.77 3.83 -24.66
N PRO A 401 29.26 3.13 -23.63
CA PRO A 401 28.02 3.54 -22.99
C PRO A 401 28.17 5.02 -22.66
N PRO A 402 27.18 5.87 -22.97
CA PRO A 402 27.26 7.28 -22.65
C PRO A 402 27.67 7.39 -21.19
N ALA A 403 28.75 8.14 -20.94
CA ALA A 403 29.37 8.27 -19.62
C ALA A 403 28.24 8.39 -18.59
N GLY A 404 28.14 7.39 -17.70
CA GLY A 404 27.00 7.21 -16.81
C GLY A 404 26.61 8.56 -16.22
N VAL A 405 25.47 9.06 -16.66
CA VAL A 405 24.85 10.20 -16.01
C VAL A 405 24.68 9.73 -14.56
N PRO A 406 25.27 10.42 -13.57
CA PRO A 406 24.98 10.11 -12.18
C PRO A 406 23.46 10.21 -12.06
N VAL A 407 22.79 9.07 -11.89
CA VAL A 407 21.38 9.07 -11.53
C VAL A 407 21.39 9.67 -10.14
N ASP A 408 21.00 10.95 -10.03
CA ASP A 408 20.78 11.60 -8.75
C ASP A 408 19.55 10.91 -8.17
N VAL A 409 19.80 9.86 -7.38
CA VAL A 409 18.75 9.14 -6.67
C VAL A 409 18.29 10.06 -5.55
N GLN A 410 17.49 11.07 -5.91
CA GLN A 410 16.86 11.94 -4.92
C GLN A 410 15.99 11.03 -4.05
N GLY A 411 16.33 10.86 -2.76
CA GLY A 411 15.65 9.99 -1.81
C GLY A 411 14.15 10.27 -1.62
N ASP A 412 13.52 9.63 -0.65
CA ASP A 412 12.22 10.13 -0.20
C ASP A 412 12.41 11.43 0.57
N PHE A 413 11.45 12.35 0.51
CA PHE A 413 11.57 13.64 1.19
C PHE A 413 10.34 13.90 2.04
N SER A 414 10.49 13.65 3.33
CA SER A 414 9.58 14.21 4.32
C SER A 414 9.86 15.70 4.53
N ALA A 415 8.92 16.41 5.14
CA ALA A 415 9.08 17.82 5.50
C ALA A 415 10.43 18.08 6.19
N ASN A 416 11.04 19.23 5.90
CA ASN A 416 12.15 19.70 6.72
C ASN A 416 11.63 20.08 8.11
N GLU A 417 12.52 20.06 9.10
CA GLU A 417 12.17 20.54 10.43
C GLU A 417 11.66 21.99 10.35
N GLU A 418 10.56 22.26 11.05
CA GLU A 418 9.96 23.60 11.15
C GLU A 418 9.38 24.17 9.83
N ASP A 419 9.21 23.34 8.80
CA ASP A 419 8.65 23.72 7.50
C ASP A 419 7.62 22.67 7.03
N TYR A 420 6.38 22.82 7.49
CA TYR A 420 5.29 21.87 7.25
C TYR A 420 4.17 22.51 6.42
N GLY A 421 3.56 21.73 5.51
CA GLY A 421 2.38 22.18 4.77
C GLY A 421 1.13 22.07 5.64
N LEU A 422 0.80 20.82 5.97
CA LEU A 422 -0.34 20.46 6.80
C LEU A 422 0.15 19.68 8.02
N ILE A 423 -0.46 19.94 9.18
CA ILE A 423 -0.37 19.06 10.34
C ILE A 423 -1.78 18.62 10.76
N LEU A 424 -1.99 17.30 10.87
CA LEU A 424 -3.20 16.68 11.40
C LEU A 424 -2.94 16.24 12.85
N ILE A 425 -3.74 16.77 13.78
CA ILE A 425 -3.53 16.57 15.23
C ILE A 425 -4.72 15.86 15.91
N PRO A 426 -4.47 15.16 17.03
CA PRO A 426 -5.52 14.79 17.99
C PRO A 426 -6.37 15.99 18.43
N GLN A 427 -7.66 15.78 18.63
CA GLN A 427 -8.60 16.85 18.98
C GLN A 427 -8.21 17.56 20.29
N GLU A 428 -7.68 16.83 21.28
CA GLU A 428 -7.24 17.38 22.57
C GLU A 428 -6.07 18.37 22.48
N LEU A 429 -5.32 18.38 21.36
CA LEU A 429 -4.20 19.31 21.16
C LEU A 429 -4.64 20.63 20.52
N GLU A 430 -5.90 20.74 20.07
CA GLU A 430 -6.42 21.95 19.43
C GLU A 430 -6.30 23.18 20.34
N GLY A 431 -5.73 24.27 19.81
CA GLY A 431 -5.55 25.54 20.51
C GLY A 431 -4.38 25.59 21.50
N ASN A 432 -3.62 24.50 21.66
CA ASN A 432 -2.39 24.46 22.46
C ASN A 432 -1.36 23.49 21.86
N PHE A 433 -1.20 23.56 20.54
CA PHE A 433 -0.27 22.72 19.80
C PHE A 433 1.08 23.40 19.66
N ALA A 434 2.16 22.75 20.09
CA ALA A 434 3.47 23.38 20.22
C ALA A 434 4.11 23.78 18.88
N ASP A 435 3.78 23.04 17.80
CA ASP A 435 4.41 23.23 16.49
C ASP A 435 3.53 24.05 15.53
N GLU A 436 2.51 24.74 16.04
CA GLU A 436 1.52 25.45 15.21
C GLU A 436 2.16 26.51 14.32
N GLU A 437 3.22 27.17 14.77
CA GLU A 437 3.91 28.22 14.02
C GLU A 437 4.74 27.70 12.83
N PHE A 438 4.98 26.39 12.77
CA PHE A 438 5.82 25.75 11.74
C PHE A 438 5.03 25.18 10.57
N ALA A 439 3.71 25.31 10.58
CA ALA A 439 2.84 24.77 9.54
C ALA A 439 2.03 25.86 8.83
N ALA A 440 1.79 25.69 7.53
CA ALA A 440 0.84 26.54 6.83
C ALA A 440 -0.60 26.32 7.33
N VAL A 441 -0.95 25.07 7.67
CA VAL A 441 -2.24 24.70 8.23
C VAL A 441 -2.06 23.67 9.34
N VAL A 442 -2.70 23.90 10.48
CA VAL A 442 -2.90 22.89 11.53
C VAL A 442 -4.40 22.71 11.73
N LYS A 443 -4.86 21.46 11.73
CA LYS A 443 -6.27 21.17 12.06
C LYS A 443 -6.39 19.82 12.77
N PRO A 444 -7.39 19.65 13.63
CA PRO A 444 -7.67 18.36 14.21
C PRO A 444 -8.12 17.37 13.13
N TRP A 445 -8.03 16.09 13.45
CA TRP A 445 -8.69 15.05 12.66
C TRP A 445 -10.20 15.30 12.55
N SER A 446 -10.74 14.99 11.39
CA SER A 446 -12.17 15.08 11.09
C SER A 446 -12.94 13.93 11.75
N GLY A 447 -14.17 14.21 12.17
CA GLY A 447 -15.07 13.22 12.75
C GLY A 447 -14.78 12.86 14.21
N SER A 448 -15.72 12.14 14.82
CA SER A 448 -15.55 11.58 16.17
C SER A 448 -14.58 10.39 16.18
N ILE A 449 -14.06 10.03 17.34
CA ILE A 449 -13.22 8.83 17.49
C ILE A 449 -14.03 7.55 17.22
N GLU A 450 -15.33 7.57 17.54
CA GLU A 450 -16.25 6.46 17.29
C GLU A 450 -16.45 6.19 15.80
N GLU A 451 -16.59 7.24 14.98
CA GLU A 451 -16.74 7.13 13.51
C GLU A 451 -15.45 6.64 12.83
N ARG A 452 -14.30 6.92 13.46
CA ARG A 452 -12.97 6.48 12.99
C ARG A 452 -12.60 5.09 13.47
N MET A 453 -13.39 4.45 14.33
CA MET A 453 -13.14 3.05 14.67
C MET A 453 -13.54 2.15 13.50
N VAL A 454 -12.72 1.13 13.21
CA VAL A 454 -13.07 0.07 12.26
C VAL A 454 -14.29 -0.70 12.79
N ASP A 455 -15.31 -0.83 11.96
CA ASP A 455 -16.52 -1.61 12.21
C ASP A 455 -16.83 -2.51 11.01
N ARG A 456 -16.27 -3.71 11.01
CA ARG A 456 -16.38 -4.68 9.91
C ARG A 456 -17.80 -5.23 9.70
N GLU A 457 -18.71 -5.00 10.64
CA GLU A 457 -20.12 -5.39 10.46
C GLU A 457 -20.86 -4.40 9.56
N THR A 458 -20.48 -3.13 9.57
CA THR A 458 -21.18 -2.06 8.84
C THR A 458 -20.34 -1.43 7.74
N GLN A 459 -19.03 -1.69 7.71
CA GLN A 459 -18.07 -1.11 6.78
C GLN A 459 -17.55 -2.21 5.82
N PRO A 460 -18.28 -2.50 4.72
CA PRO A 460 -17.98 -3.64 3.84
C PRO A 460 -16.69 -3.48 3.01
N TRP A 461 -16.01 -2.33 3.09
CA TRP A 461 -14.81 -2.04 2.31
C TRP A 461 -13.51 -2.51 2.95
N TRP A 462 -13.53 -2.91 4.21
CA TRP A 462 -12.35 -3.54 4.82
C TRP A 462 -12.05 -4.87 4.14
N PRO A 463 -10.78 -5.32 4.12
CA PRO A 463 -10.48 -6.66 3.64
C PRO A 463 -11.25 -7.69 4.48
N PRO A 464 -11.70 -8.81 3.87
CA PRO A 464 -12.49 -9.79 4.59
C PRO A 464 -11.66 -10.49 5.66
N GLU A 465 -12.35 -10.89 6.72
CA GLU A 465 -11.83 -11.77 7.78
C GLU A 465 -12.77 -12.98 7.90
N GLU A 466 -12.40 -14.04 8.63
CA GLU A 466 -13.14 -15.32 8.69
C GLU A 466 -14.68 -15.16 8.87
N LYS A 467 -15.11 -14.11 9.60
CA LYS A 467 -16.51 -13.86 9.97
C LYS A 467 -17.14 -12.66 9.27
N PHE A 468 -16.37 -11.89 8.51
CA PHE A 468 -16.82 -10.62 7.95
C PHE A 468 -16.57 -10.58 6.45
N LEU A 469 -17.62 -10.22 5.72
CA LEU A 469 -17.49 -9.89 4.30
C LEU A 469 -16.63 -8.63 4.18
N GLY A 470 -15.94 -8.51 3.06
CA GLY A 470 -15.00 -7.43 2.85
C GLY A 470 -14.59 -7.30 1.41
N TYR A 471 -14.19 -6.10 1.02
CA TYR A 471 -13.76 -5.78 -0.34
C TYR A 471 -12.36 -6.35 -0.59
N ARG A 472 -12.27 -7.22 -1.60
CA ARG A 472 -11.02 -7.85 -2.10
C ARG A 472 -10.62 -7.31 -3.48
N GLY A 473 -10.94 -6.07 -3.79
CA GLY A 473 -10.53 -5.46 -5.06
C GLY A 473 -9.42 -4.44 -4.89
N ARG A 474 -9.06 -3.83 -6.01
CA ARG A 474 -8.08 -2.74 -6.09
C ARG A 474 -8.72 -1.39 -5.85
N TRP A 475 -8.08 -0.59 -5.03
CA TRP A 475 -8.41 0.80 -4.78
C TRP A 475 -7.72 1.63 -5.86
N GLY A 476 -8.38 1.83 -7.00
CA GLY A 476 -7.85 2.59 -8.13
C GLY A 476 -7.90 1.83 -9.45
N ILE A 477 -7.81 2.57 -10.54
CA ILE A 477 -8.01 2.06 -11.90
C ILE A 477 -7.01 0.95 -12.25
N MET A 478 -7.35 0.10 -13.21
CA MET A 478 -6.39 -0.78 -13.88
C MET A 478 -5.69 -0.04 -15.02
N ALA A 479 -4.38 -0.25 -15.17
CA ALA A 479 -3.60 0.26 -16.29
C ALA A 479 -3.28 -0.84 -17.32
N GLN A 480 -3.27 -0.46 -18.61
CA GLN A 480 -2.73 -1.29 -19.69
C GLN A 480 -1.21 -1.39 -19.61
N ASP A 481 -0.67 -2.49 -20.12
CA ASP A 481 0.78 -2.76 -20.20
C ASP A 481 1.47 -2.70 -18.83
N ASP A 482 0.74 -3.03 -17.76
CA ASP A 482 1.16 -2.89 -16.36
C ASP A 482 1.33 -4.25 -15.68
N SER A 483 2.12 -5.13 -16.28
CA SER A 483 2.34 -6.52 -15.85
C SER A 483 2.73 -6.66 -14.37
N PHE A 484 3.28 -5.61 -13.78
CA PHE A 484 3.75 -5.57 -12.39
C PHE A 484 2.89 -4.67 -11.48
N ASP A 485 1.71 -4.27 -11.93
CA ASP A 485 0.72 -3.49 -11.18
C ASP A 485 1.18 -2.10 -10.69
N ARG A 486 2.31 -1.58 -11.17
CA ARG A 486 2.91 -0.33 -10.68
C ARG A 486 2.01 0.90 -10.81
N ARG A 487 1.11 0.92 -11.79
CA ARG A 487 0.21 2.04 -12.09
C ARG A 487 -1.24 1.72 -11.79
N SER A 488 -1.52 0.45 -11.52
CA SER A 488 -2.84 -0.02 -11.17
C SER A 488 -3.08 0.25 -9.68
N GLY A 489 -4.30 0.60 -9.31
CA GLY A 489 -4.68 0.80 -7.90
C GLY A 489 -4.28 -0.40 -7.04
N MET A 490 -3.94 -0.15 -5.77
CA MET A 490 -3.45 -1.22 -4.90
C MET A 490 -4.58 -2.01 -4.26
N GLU A 491 -4.33 -3.29 -3.95
CA GLU A 491 -5.17 -3.99 -2.98
C GLU A 491 -4.90 -3.44 -1.56
N PHE A 492 -5.81 -3.68 -0.62
CA PHE A 492 -5.58 -3.29 0.77
C PHE A 492 -4.32 -4.00 1.31
N PRO A 493 -3.27 -3.29 1.75
CA PRO A 493 -2.02 -3.92 2.15
C PRO A 493 -2.16 -4.79 3.40
N ASP A 494 -1.42 -5.89 3.44
CA ASP A 494 -1.31 -6.72 4.65
C ASP A 494 -0.29 -6.12 5.65
N PHE A 495 -0.66 -4.98 6.24
CA PHE A 495 0.14 -4.28 7.25
C PHE A 495 0.47 -5.16 8.45
N LYS A 496 -0.44 -6.09 8.80
CA LYS A 496 -0.31 -6.96 9.97
C LYS A 496 0.81 -7.97 9.74
N THR A 497 0.82 -8.65 8.60
CA THR A 497 1.92 -9.55 8.24
C THR A 497 3.24 -8.83 8.12
N ALA A 498 3.26 -7.64 7.49
CA ALA A 498 4.48 -6.82 7.37
C ALA A 498 5.08 -6.49 8.76
N LEU A 499 4.25 -6.05 9.71
CA LEU A 499 4.68 -5.77 11.08
C LEU A 499 5.24 -7.00 11.78
N LEU A 500 4.55 -8.14 11.71
CA LEU A 500 4.95 -9.36 12.42
C LEU A 500 6.31 -9.86 11.93
N LEU A 501 6.54 -9.81 10.62
CA LEU A 501 7.83 -10.14 10.02
C LEU A 501 8.93 -9.19 10.51
N GLU A 502 8.67 -7.88 10.48
CA GLU A 502 9.64 -6.88 10.92
C GLU A 502 9.97 -6.99 12.41
N MET A 503 8.97 -7.22 13.27
CA MET A 503 9.17 -7.46 14.70
C MET A 503 10.06 -8.68 14.93
N ALA A 504 9.85 -9.77 14.17
CA ALA A 504 10.64 -10.97 14.33
C ALA A 504 12.10 -10.74 13.93
N ILE A 505 12.35 -9.99 12.86
CA ILE A 505 13.71 -9.58 12.44
C ILE A 505 14.37 -8.78 13.56
N ASN A 506 13.74 -7.68 13.99
CA ASN A 506 14.30 -6.79 15.02
C ASN A 506 14.59 -7.51 16.36
N LEU A 507 13.70 -8.41 16.80
CA LEU A 507 13.89 -9.16 18.04
C LEU A 507 14.94 -10.27 17.93
N SER A 508 15.26 -10.73 16.72
CA SER A 508 16.29 -11.75 16.50
C SER A 508 17.72 -11.18 16.50
N GLU A 509 17.86 -9.88 16.26
CA GLU A 509 19.14 -9.17 16.24
C GLU A 509 19.61 -8.71 17.63
N GLN A 510 18.71 -8.73 18.63
CA GLN A 510 18.98 -8.40 20.03
C GLN A 510 19.41 -9.63 20.84
#